data_AF-A0A838X3H4-F1
#
_entry.id   AF-A0A838X3H4-F1
#
_cell.length_a   1.000
_cell.length_b   1.000
_cell.length_c   1.000
_cell.angle_alpha   90.00
_cell.angle_beta   90.00
_cell.angle_gamma   90.00
#
_symmetry.space_group_name_H-M   'P 1'
#
loop_
_entity.id
_entity.type
_entity.pdbx_description
1 polymer ?
#
loop_
_entity_poly.entity_id
_entity_poly.type
_entity_poly.pdbx_seq_one_letter_code
_entity_poly.pdbx_strand_id
1 'polypeptide(L)' 'MNQISLDVLMADGTEHKDVKAILADQVAYSMTRQRHKWPTMEEDPLLFGSFVAYKALTRLNLFTGSWDEFTQQCA' A
#
# COMPACT_ATOMS: atom_id res chain seq x y z
N MET A 1 -10.33 5.49 -15.91
CA MET A 1 -9.23 4.70 -15.30
C MET A 1 -9.21 5.06 -13.82
N ASN A 2 -9.45 4.12 -12.91
CA ASN A 2 -9.55 4.44 -11.48
C ASN A 2 -8.13 4.59 -10.90
N GLN A 3 -7.68 5.84 -10.71
CA GLN A 3 -6.34 6.16 -10.24
C GLN A 3 -6.44 6.73 -8.83
N ILE A 4 -5.69 6.15 -7.90
CA ILE A 4 -5.62 6.59 -6.51
C ILE A 4 -4.26 7.28 -6.33
N SER A 5 -4.25 8.50 -5.84
CA SER A 5 -3.03 9.19 -5.39
C SER A 5 -2.89 9.03 -3.88
N LEU A 6 -1.70 8.69 -3.44
CA LEU A 6 -1.38 8.42 -2.04
C LEU A 6 -0.16 9.24 -1.62
N ASP A 7 -0.23 9.82 -0.43
CA ASP A 7 0.92 10.39 0.25
C ASP A 7 1.30 9.48 1.42
N VAL A 8 2.58 9.14 1.54
CA VAL A 8 3.08 8.19 2.54
C VAL A 8 4.20 8.85 3.34
N LEU A 9 4.04 8.88 4.66
CA LEU A 9 5.06 9.31 5.61
C LEU A 9 5.66 8.08 6.30
N MET A 10 6.97 7.95 6.19
CA MET A 10 7.73 6.91 6.86
C MET A 10 8.19 7.40 8.24
N ALA A 11 8.45 6.46 9.16
CA ALA A 11 8.85 6.71 10.54
C ALA A 11 10.24 7.36 10.66
N ASP A 12 11.08 7.21 9.64
CA ASP A 12 12.37 7.90 9.53
C ASP A 12 12.24 9.36 9.05
N GLY A 13 11.01 9.82 8.78
CA GLY A 13 10.69 11.14 8.26
C GLY A 13 10.69 11.23 6.73
N THR A 14 10.95 10.14 6.01
CA THR A 14 10.88 10.13 4.54
C THR A 14 9.44 10.31 4.08
N GLU A 15 9.21 11.26 3.18
CA GLU A 15 7.90 11.51 2.57
C GLU A 15 7.88 11.09 1.11
N HIS A 16 6.92 10.25 0.73
CA HIS A 16 6.59 9.95 -0.66
C HIS A 16 5.27 10.60 -1.02
N LYS A 17 5.32 11.64 -1.86
CA LYS A 17 4.14 12.40 -2.30
C LYS A 17 3.71 11.99 -3.70
N ASP A 18 2.43 12.17 -4.00
CA ASP A 18 1.83 11.93 -5.32
C ASP A 18 2.09 10.50 -5.84
N VAL A 19 2.12 9.52 -4.94
CA VAL A 19 2.34 8.12 -5.31
C VAL A 19 1.10 7.61 -6.04
N LYS A 20 1.27 7.34 -7.34
CA LYS A 20 0.19 6.86 -8.21
C LYS A 20 0.02 5.35 -8.05
N ALA A 21 -0.99 4.97 -7.28
CA ALA A 21 -1.45 3.60 -7.23
C ALA A 21 -2.27 3.27 -8.48
N ILE A 22 -1.88 2.18 -9.14
CA ILE A 22 -2.52 1.69 -10.36
C ILE A 22 -3.39 0.46 -10.04
N LEU A 23 -4.16 0.02 -11.03
CA LEU A 23 -5.03 -1.15 -10.89
C LEU A 23 -4.25 -2.40 -10.45
N ALA A 24 -3.01 -2.58 -10.89
CA ALA A 24 -2.18 -3.72 -10.49
C ALA A 24 -1.94 -3.77 -8.96
N ASP A 25 -1.79 -2.61 -8.31
CA ASP A 25 -1.56 -2.53 -6.86
C ASP A 25 -2.85 -2.92 -6.10
N GLN A 26 -4.02 -2.51 -6.61
CA GLN A 26 -5.33 -2.86 -6.07
C GLN A 26 -5.69 -4.34 -6.29
N VAL A 27 -5.32 -4.90 -7.45
CA VAL A 27 -5.48 -6.34 -7.75
C VAL A 27 -4.59 -7.16 -6.83
N ALA A 28 -3.37 -6.71 -6.55
CA ALA A 28 -2.48 -7.37 -5.60
C ALA A 28 -3.14 -7.46 -4.20
N TYR A 29 -3.79 -6.39 -3.73
CA TYR A 29 -4.61 -6.45 -2.52
C TYR A 29 -5.70 -7.51 -2.60
N SER A 30 -6.47 -7.53 -3.69
CA SER A 30 -7.57 -8.49 -3.86
C SER A 30 -7.10 -9.95 -3.85
N MET A 31 -5.92 -10.24 -4.39
CA MET A 31 -5.33 -11.59 -4.36
C MET A 31 -4.77 -11.93 -2.97
N THR A 32 -4.09 -10.98 -2.31
CA THR A 32 -3.53 -11.18 -0.97
C THR A 32 -4.65 -11.33 0.07
N ARG A 33 -5.70 -10.50 0.03
CA ARG A 33 -6.82 -10.59 0.98
C ARG A 33 -7.50 -11.95 0.95
N GLN A 34 -7.66 -12.56 -0.23
CA GLN A 34 -8.27 -13.88 -0.35
C GLN A 34 -7.41 -14.97 0.31
N ARG A 35 -6.08 -14.88 0.20
CA ARG A 35 -5.15 -15.84 0.81
C ARG A 35 -5.07 -15.68 2.31
N HIS A 36 -5.04 -14.45 2.80
CA HIS A 36 -4.90 -14.14 4.23
C HIS A 36 -6.23 -13.95 4.97
N LYS A 37 -7.36 -14.07 4.27
CA LYS A 37 -8.71 -13.79 4.78
C LYS A 37 -8.83 -12.40 5.39
N TRP A 38 -8.21 -11.41 4.75
CA TRP A 38 -8.31 -10.02 5.19
C TRP A 38 -9.68 -9.43 4.86
N PRO A 39 -10.11 -8.40 5.62
CA PRO A 39 -11.35 -7.69 5.35
C PRO A 39 -11.41 -7.07 3.94
N THR A 40 -12.62 -6.69 3.54
CA THR A 40 -12.83 -5.87 2.36
C THR A 40 -12.38 -4.42 2.60
N MET A 41 -12.25 -3.63 1.53
CA MET A 41 -11.92 -2.21 1.63
C MET A 41 -12.97 -1.42 2.44
N GLU A 42 -14.24 -1.84 2.40
CA GLU A 42 -15.33 -1.19 3.13
C GLU A 42 -15.26 -1.46 4.64
N GLU A 43 -14.77 -2.64 5.01
CA GLU A 43 -14.61 -3.07 6.41
C GLU A 43 -13.32 -2.52 7.04
N ASP A 44 -12.22 -2.50 6.29
CA ASP A 44 -10.93 -1.96 6.72
C ASP A 44 -10.26 -1.15 5.60
N PRO A 45 -10.66 0.13 5.44
CA PRO A 45 -10.08 1.01 4.44
C PRO A 45 -8.61 1.35 4.73
N LEU A 46 -8.18 1.26 5.99
CA LEU A 46 -6.80 1.54 6.38
C LEU A 46 -5.88 0.44 5.85
N LEU A 47 -6.20 -0.83 6.11
CA LEU A 47 -5.44 -1.96 5.59
C LEU A 47 -5.35 -1.94 4.07
N PHE A 48 -6.47 -1.65 3.39
CA PHE A 48 -6.49 -1.48 1.94
C PHE A 48 -5.53 -0.38 1.48
N GLY A 49 -5.66 0.82 2.04
CA GLY A 49 -4.83 1.97 1.67
C GLY A 49 -3.35 1.70 1.88
N SER A 50 -2.98 1.21 3.06
CA SER A 50 -1.59 0.90 3.42
C SER A 50 -0.99 -0.19 2.52
N PHE A 51 -1.74 -1.25 2.19
CA PHE A 51 -1.21 -2.31 1.33
C PHE A 51 -1.05 -1.85 -0.11
N VAL A 52 -1.98 -1.05 -0.61
CA VAL A 52 -1.87 -0.46 -1.95
C VAL A 52 -0.69 0.53 -2.01
N ALA A 53 -0.47 1.32 -0.96
CA ALA A 53 0.69 2.20 -0.83
C ALA A 53 2.00 1.41 -0.87
N TYR A 54 2.11 0.36 -0.06
CA TYR A 54 3.28 -0.55 -0.06
C TYR A 54 3.55 -1.12 -1.45
N LYS A 55 2.52 -1.62 -2.14
CA LYS A 55 2.67 -2.18 -3.49
C LYS A 55 3.11 -1.15 -4.51
N ALA A 56 2.53 0.06 -4.45
CA ALA A 56 2.93 1.15 -5.32
C ALA A 56 4.39 1.57 -5.08
N LEU A 57 4.81 1.74 -3.82
CA LEU A 57 6.17 2.13 -3.46
C LEU A 57 7.19 1.05 -3.84
N THR A 58 6.89 -0.22 -3.59
CA THR A 58 7.76 -1.35 -3.98
C THR A 58 7.91 -1.42 -5.50
N ARG A 59 6.81 -1.27 -6.25
CA ARG A 59 6.83 -1.26 -7.72
C ARG A 59 7.63 -0.08 -8.29
N LEU A 60 7.60 1.08 -7.62
CA LEU A 60 8.36 2.27 -8.01
C LEU A 60 9.81 2.23 -7.50
N ASN A 61 10.25 1.16 -6.84
CA ASN A 61 11.55 1.03 -6.17
C ASN A 61 11.82 2.15 -5.14
N LEU A 62 10.76 2.71 -4.55
CA LEU A 62 10.84 3.73 -3.50
C LEU A 62 10.88 3.12 -2.10
N PHE A 63 10.46 1.86 -1.97
CA PHE A 63 10.57 1.09 -0.75
C PHE A 63 11.14 -0.29 -1.07
N THR A 64 12.13 -0.73 -0.29
CA THR A 64 12.71 -2.07 -0.36
C THR A 64 12.49 -2.76 0.97
N GLY A 65 11.58 -3.74 0.99
CA GLY A 65 11.25 -4.48 2.20
C GLY A 65 10.01 -5.34 2.07
N SER A 66 9.75 -6.12 3.11
CA SER A 66 8.55 -6.91 3.32
C SER A 66 7.36 -6.02 3.72
N TRP A 67 6.15 -6.59 3.63
CA TRP A 67 4.94 -5.94 4.12
C TRP A 67 5.01 -5.64 5.63
N ASP A 68 5.55 -6.56 6.42
CA ASP A 68 5.66 -6.37 7.87
C ASP A 68 6.62 -5.22 8.20
N GLU A 69 7.78 -5.16 7.54
CA GLU A 69 8.72 -4.02 7.67
C GLU A 69 8.06 -2.70 7.26
N PHE A 70 7.27 -2.70 6.18
CA PHE A 70 6.54 -1.51 5.76
C PHE A 70 5.56 -1.03 6.85
N THR A 71 4.79 -1.93 7.47
CA THR A 71 3.83 -1.56 8.53
C THR A 71 4.49 -1.06 9.81
N GLN A 72 5.74 -1.44 10.07
CA GLN A 72 6.52 -0.94 11.21
C GLN A 72 7.18 0.41 10.93
N GLN A 73 7.43 0.71 9.66
CA GLN A 73 8.11 1.92 9.21
C GLN A 73 7.14 2.97 8.65
N CYS A 74 5.85 2.70 8.54
CA CYS A 74 4.86 3.68 8.12
C CYS A 74 4.23 4.31 9.37
N ALA A 75 4.26 5.65 9.45
CA ALA A 75 3.75 6.41 10.58
C ALA A 75 2.22 6.62 10.51
#